data_AF-A0A1A8DJC2-F1
#
_entry.id   AF-A0A1A8DJC2-F1
#
_cell.length_a   1.000
_cell.length_b   1.000
_cell.length_c   1.000
_cell.angle_alpha   90.00
_cell.angle_beta   90.00
_cell.angle_gamma   90.00
#
_symmetry.space_group_name_H-M   'P 1'
#
loop_
_entity.id
_entity.type
_entity.pdbx_description
1 polymer ?
#
loop_
_entity_poly.entity_id
_entity_poly.type
_entity_poly.pdbx_seq_one_letter_code
_entity_poly.pdbx_strand_id
1 'polypeptide(L)'
;MSLTAFFLLSFAAAAQGFNCGPLPELAHGNIDYPSGIETDAKAVLTCKTGFNLVGGPNEIMCGDQGWLGRLPVCEAVTCSPPADVVNGGFSPQREVYKFQDAVLFSCKKGFTLSGHELVTCSEQGTFSPAPPTCVLVECEDPVIPNAEFVGGSRPPHEYLATVQYRCKAGFTMTGSSSLKCGMNNRWSPEIPKCSSSGHGLVGGVVGGLVSIAVLVVQFFWM
;
A
#
# COMPACT_ATOMS: atom_id res chain seq x y z
N MET A 1 -73.38 -14.02 -59.46
CA MET A 1 -72.04 -13.91 -60.09
C MET A 1 -71.59 -12.47 -59.97
N SER A 2 -70.58 -12.23 -59.13
CA SER A 2 -69.58 -11.14 -59.21
C SER A 2 -69.15 -10.78 -57.79
N LEU A 3 -68.34 -11.67 -57.21
CA LEU A 3 -67.48 -11.34 -56.08
C LEU A 3 -66.17 -10.87 -56.70
N THR A 4 -65.87 -9.57 -56.65
CA THR A 4 -64.49 -9.10 -56.80
C THR A 4 -64.16 -8.26 -55.58
N ALA A 5 -63.35 -8.88 -54.73
CA ALA A 5 -62.87 -8.33 -53.48
C ALA A 5 -61.96 -7.12 -53.76
N PHE A 6 -62.24 -6.01 -53.08
CA PHE A 6 -61.28 -4.94 -52.91
C PHE A 6 -60.12 -5.47 -52.05
N PHE A 7 -59.05 -5.91 -52.71
CA PHE A 7 -57.76 -6.08 -52.05
C PHE A 7 -57.29 -4.68 -51.66
N LEU A 8 -57.55 -4.29 -50.40
CA LEU A 8 -56.76 -3.29 -49.72
C LEU A 8 -55.35 -3.86 -49.61
N LEU A 9 -54.50 -3.54 -50.60
CA LEU A 9 -53.06 -3.70 -50.48
C LEU A 9 -52.63 -2.78 -49.33
N SER A 10 -52.56 -3.34 -48.13
CA SER A 10 -51.73 -2.79 -47.06
C SER A 10 -50.31 -2.74 -47.60
N PHE A 11 -49.90 -1.57 -48.08
CA PHE A 11 -48.49 -1.26 -48.20
C PHE A 11 -47.94 -1.23 -46.78
N ALA A 12 -47.56 -2.39 -46.26
CA ALA A 12 -46.52 -2.43 -45.25
C ALA A 12 -45.31 -1.79 -45.93
N ALA A 13 -45.06 -0.51 -45.63
CA ALA A 13 -43.82 0.12 -45.99
C ALA A 13 -42.74 -0.77 -45.38
N ALA A 14 -41.99 -1.48 -46.23
CA ALA A 14 -40.78 -2.13 -45.80
C ALA A 14 -39.93 -1.02 -45.18
N ALA A 15 -39.68 -1.10 -43.87
CA ALA A 15 -38.67 -0.28 -43.24
C ALA A 15 -37.36 -0.67 -43.93
N GLN A 16 -36.98 0.09 -44.95
CA GLN A 16 -35.74 -0.12 -45.67
C GLN A 16 -34.65 0.22 -44.67
N GLY A 17 -34.08 -0.79 -44.00
CA GLY A 17 -33.06 -0.60 -42.97
C GLY A 17 -31.94 0.30 -43.49
N PHE A 18 -31.65 1.36 -42.76
CA PHE A 18 -30.56 2.27 -43.04
C PHE A 18 -29.26 1.65 -42.53
N ASN A 19 -28.23 1.62 -43.37
CA ASN A 19 -26.89 1.18 -42.97
C ASN A 19 -26.05 2.40 -42.61
N CYS A 20 -25.69 2.53 -41.34
CA CYS A 20 -24.96 3.69 -40.83
C CYS A 20 -23.47 3.67 -41.20
N GLY A 21 -22.94 2.55 -41.70
CA GLY A 21 -21.53 2.38 -41.98
C GLY A 21 -20.64 2.36 -40.71
N PRO A 22 -19.34 2.09 -40.88
CA PRO A 22 -18.38 2.17 -39.78
C PRO A 22 -18.16 3.64 -39.36
N LEU A 23 -18.12 3.88 -38.06
CA LEU A 23 -17.70 5.15 -37.45
C LEU A 23 -16.22 5.43 -37.73
N PRO A 24 -15.80 6.70 -37.72
CA PRO A 24 -14.38 7.05 -37.79
C PRO A 24 -13.62 6.51 -36.57
N GLU A 25 -12.32 6.30 -36.75
CA GLU A 25 -11.47 5.76 -35.69
C GLU A 25 -11.47 6.64 -34.43
N LEU A 26 -11.71 6.01 -33.28
CA LEU A 26 -11.66 6.68 -31.98
C LEU A 26 -10.22 6.68 -31.47
N ALA A 27 -9.54 7.82 -31.57
CA ALA A 27 -8.17 7.97 -31.07
C ALA A 27 -8.09 7.59 -29.58
N HIS A 28 -7.12 6.74 -29.23
CA HIS A 28 -6.96 6.19 -27.87
C HIS A 28 -8.18 5.42 -27.32
N GLY A 29 -9.07 4.95 -28.19
CA GLY A 29 -10.20 4.10 -27.85
C GLY A 29 -10.39 2.95 -28.83
N ASN A 30 -11.49 2.25 -28.66
CA ASN A 30 -11.99 1.18 -29.53
C ASN A 30 -13.50 1.36 -29.71
N ILE A 31 -14.00 1.00 -30.87
CA ILE A 31 -15.44 0.98 -31.18
C ILE A 31 -15.82 -0.46 -31.48
N ASP A 32 -16.79 -0.98 -30.74
CA ASP A 32 -17.36 -2.32 -30.92
C ASP A 32 -18.78 -2.24 -31.48
N TYR A 33 -19.13 -3.18 -32.37
CA TYR A 33 -20.44 -3.23 -33.04
C TYR A 33 -21.15 -4.55 -32.70
N PRO A 34 -21.61 -4.74 -31.44
CA PRO A 34 -22.16 -6.01 -30.99
C PRO A 34 -23.42 -6.44 -31.74
N SER A 35 -24.15 -5.50 -32.34
CA SER A 35 -25.38 -5.74 -33.10
C SER A 35 -25.27 -5.34 -34.57
N GLY A 36 -24.05 -5.17 -35.10
CA GLY A 36 -23.81 -4.71 -36.47
C GLY A 36 -23.93 -3.19 -36.65
N ILE A 37 -24.31 -2.76 -37.85
CA ILE A 37 -24.31 -1.35 -38.28
C ILE A 37 -25.60 -0.93 -39.01
N GLU A 38 -26.65 -1.75 -38.93
CA GLU A 38 -27.96 -1.47 -39.51
C GLU A 38 -28.88 -0.73 -38.52
N THR A 39 -30.05 -0.26 -38.95
CA THR A 39 -31.01 0.42 -38.07
C THR A 39 -31.25 -0.35 -36.77
N ASP A 40 -31.32 0.38 -35.65
CA ASP A 40 -31.40 -0.13 -34.28
C ASP A 40 -30.13 -0.83 -33.75
N ALA A 41 -29.07 -0.96 -34.56
CA ALA A 41 -27.78 -1.46 -34.08
C ALA A 41 -27.12 -0.45 -33.13
N LYS A 42 -26.29 -0.98 -32.23
CA LYS A 42 -25.55 -0.20 -31.23
C LYS A 42 -24.06 -0.27 -31.49
N ALA A 43 -23.39 0.87 -31.38
CA ALA A 43 -21.94 0.97 -31.31
C ALA A 43 -21.54 1.30 -29.86
N VAL A 44 -20.67 0.49 -29.27
CA VAL A 44 -20.14 0.67 -27.92
C VAL A 44 -18.74 1.28 -28.02
N LEU A 45 -18.55 2.42 -27.38
CA LEU A 45 -17.31 3.19 -27.42
C LEU A 45 -16.57 3.05 -26.10
N THR A 46 -15.34 2.56 -26.18
CA THR A 46 -14.51 2.28 -25.00
C THR A 46 -13.15 2.94 -25.14
N CYS A 47 -12.76 3.74 -24.16
CA CYS A 47 -11.41 4.31 -24.13
C CYS A 47 -10.38 3.28 -23.61
N LYS A 48 -9.14 3.38 -24.08
CA LYS A 48 -8.02 2.58 -23.55
C LYS A 48 -7.73 2.99 -22.10
N THR A 49 -7.12 2.10 -21.33
CA THR A 49 -6.72 2.39 -19.95
C THR A 49 -5.88 3.66 -19.86
N GLY A 50 -6.20 4.52 -18.89
CA GLY A 50 -5.58 5.83 -18.73
C GLY A 50 -6.21 6.94 -19.58
N PHE A 51 -7.37 6.70 -20.20
CA PHE A 51 -8.16 7.70 -20.92
C PHE A 51 -9.63 7.67 -20.47
N ASN A 52 -10.25 8.84 -20.38
CA ASN A 52 -11.66 9.03 -20.02
C ASN A 52 -12.47 9.43 -21.25
N LEU A 53 -13.71 8.93 -21.33
CA LEU A 53 -14.65 9.24 -22.39
C LEU A 53 -15.34 10.58 -22.08
N VAL A 54 -15.08 11.61 -22.91
CA VAL A 54 -15.56 12.99 -22.70
C VAL A 54 -16.36 13.46 -23.91
N GLY A 55 -17.43 14.23 -23.66
CA GLY A 55 -18.15 14.95 -24.72
C GLY A 55 -19.18 14.15 -25.52
N GLY A 56 -19.47 12.89 -25.14
CA GLY A 56 -20.48 12.06 -25.78
C GLY A 56 -20.88 10.86 -24.90
N PRO A 57 -21.87 10.06 -25.31
CA PRO A 57 -22.22 8.83 -24.63
C PRO A 57 -21.21 7.71 -24.94
N ASN A 58 -21.16 6.69 -24.07
CA ASN A 58 -20.40 5.47 -24.31
C ASN A 58 -21.08 4.50 -25.29
N GLU A 59 -22.33 4.80 -25.69
CA GLU A 59 -23.09 4.03 -26.66
C GLU A 59 -23.86 4.97 -27.60
N ILE A 60 -23.83 4.70 -28.90
CA ILE A 60 -24.65 5.40 -29.90
C ILE A 60 -25.42 4.38 -30.76
N MET A 61 -26.60 4.78 -31.21
CA MET A 61 -27.51 3.89 -31.94
C MET A 61 -27.60 4.30 -33.41
N CYS A 62 -27.70 3.34 -34.32
CA CYS A 62 -27.94 3.59 -35.73
C CYS A 62 -29.43 3.90 -35.96
N GLY A 63 -29.73 5.13 -36.40
CA GLY A 63 -31.07 5.56 -36.77
C GLY A 63 -31.29 5.58 -38.28
N ASP A 64 -32.40 6.18 -38.70
CA ASP A 64 -32.83 6.21 -40.10
C ASP A 64 -31.96 7.08 -41.02
N GLN A 65 -31.07 7.90 -40.45
CA GLN A 65 -30.19 8.84 -41.18
C GLN A 65 -28.72 8.76 -40.77
N GLY A 66 -28.35 7.78 -39.94
CA GLY A 66 -26.99 7.63 -39.42
C GLY A 66 -26.93 7.40 -37.92
N TRP A 67 -25.70 7.41 -37.39
CA TRP A 67 -25.45 7.24 -35.96
C TRP A 67 -26.01 8.42 -35.16
N LEU A 68 -26.88 8.10 -34.20
CA LEU A 68 -27.55 9.02 -33.31
C LEU A 68 -26.67 9.28 -32.09
N GLY A 69 -25.95 10.40 -32.12
CA GLY A 69 -25.13 10.86 -31.02
C GLY A 69 -23.88 11.56 -31.50
N ARG A 70 -23.24 12.31 -30.60
CA ARG A 70 -21.92 12.88 -30.86
C ARG A 70 -20.87 11.83 -30.51
N LEU A 71 -19.89 11.65 -31.41
CA LEU A 71 -18.73 10.82 -31.10
C LEU A 71 -17.92 11.47 -29.94
N PRO A 72 -17.70 10.76 -28.84
CA PRO A 72 -16.89 11.23 -27.73
C PRO A 72 -15.40 11.29 -28.11
N VAL A 73 -14.62 11.93 -27.23
CA VAL A 73 -13.16 11.96 -27.31
C VAL A 73 -12.60 11.24 -26.09
N CYS A 74 -11.58 10.40 -26.31
CA CYS A 74 -10.82 9.79 -25.22
C CYS A 74 -9.71 10.75 -24.79
N GLU A 75 -9.92 11.44 -23.67
CA GLU A 75 -8.95 12.37 -23.11
C GLU A 75 -8.07 11.66 -22.07
N ALA A 76 -6.77 11.97 -22.04
CA ALA A 76 -5.86 11.34 -21.11
C ALA A 76 -6.25 11.65 -19.65
N VAL A 77 -6.27 10.63 -18.80
CA VAL A 77 -6.44 10.80 -17.36
C VAL A 77 -5.26 11.60 -16.83
N THR A 78 -5.58 12.67 -16.11
CA THR A 78 -4.60 13.52 -15.46
C THR A 78 -4.95 13.74 -14.00
N CYS A 79 -3.92 13.84 -13.17
CA CYS A 79 -4.03 14.21 -11.77
C CYS A 79 -3.51 15.63 -11.58
N SER A 80 -4.23 16.40 -10.77
CA SER A 80 -3.76 17.69 -10.28
C SER A 80 -2.60 17.48 -9.29
N PRO A 81 -1.69 18.45 -9.12
CA PRO A 81 -0.57 18.32 -8.21
C PRO A 81 -1.05 18.04 -6.78
N PRO A 82 -0.34 17.21 -6.00
CA PRO A 82 -0.67 17.04 -4.59
C PRO A 82 -0.64 18.38 -3.85
N ALA A 83 -1.49 18.52 -2.84
CA ALA A 83 -1.44 19.68 -1.95
C ALA A 83 -0.07 19.80 -1.26
N ASP A 84 0.32 21.03 -0.92
CA ASP A 84 1.59 21.27 -0.24
C ASP A 84 1.66 20.52 1.09
N VAL A 85 2.72 19.75 1.26
CA VAL A 85 2.95 18.92 2.44
C VAL A 85 3.63 19.76 3.51
N VAL A 86 2.89 20.13 4.54
CA VAL A 86 3.44 20.85 5.70
C VAL A 86 4.58 20.03 6.30
N ASN A 87 5.72 20.66 6.55
CA ASN A 87 6.95 20.00 7.03
C ASN A 87 7.48 18.87 6.13
N GLY A 88 7.15 18.89 4.85
CA GLY A 88 7.66 17.96 3.86
C GLY A 88 7.74 18.56 2.47
N GLY A 89 7.76 17.68 1.48
CA GLY A 89 7.75 18.00 0.07
C GLY A 89 7.62 16.73 -0.75
N PHE A 90 7.47 16.89 -2.06
CA PHE A 90 7.33 15.77 -2.97
C PHE A 90 8.11 16.00 -4.26
N SER A 91 8.47 14.92 -4.95
CA SER A 91 9.21 14.96 -6.21
C SER A 91 8.76 13.85 -7.16
N PRO A 92 8.73 14.09 -8.48
CA PRO A 92 8.97 15.37 -9.15
C PRO A 92 7.82 16.36 -8.94
N GLN A 93 8.08 17.67 -8.99
CA GLN A 93 7.02 18.70 -9.03
C GLN A 93 6.62 18.99 -10.49
N ARG A 94 5.33 18.91 -10.78
CA ARG A 94 4.72 19.17 -12.10
C ARG A 94 3.38 19.86 -11.88
N GLU A 95 2.92 20.62 -12.88
CA GLU A 95 1.58 21.21 -12.88
C GLU A 95 0.48 20.18 -13.20
N VAL A 96 0.84 19.11 -13.91
CA VAL A 96 -0.07 18.03 -14.31
C VAL A 96 0.68 16.70 -14.31
N TYR A 97 0.05 15.66 -13.77
CA TYR A 97 0.55 14.28 -13.76
C TYR A 97 -0.32 13.41 -14.65
N LYS A 98 0.29 12.53 -15.44
CA LYS A 98 -0.43 11.58 -16.29
C LYS A 98 -0.71 10.29 -15.53
N PHE A 99 -1.66 9.50 -16.01
CA PHE A 99 -1.88 8.13 -15.51
C PHE A 99 -0.57 7.37 -15.34
N GLN A 100 -0.41 6.71 -14.18
CA GLN A 100 0.79 6.01 -13.74
C GLN A 100 2.03 6.86 -13.43
N ASP A 101 2.00 8.19 -13.58
CA ASP A 101 3.06 9.03 -13.02
C ASP A 101 3.08 8.84 -11.49
N ALA A 102 4.29 8.64 -10.95
CA ALA A 102 4.50 8.43 -9.53
C ALA A 102 5.18 9.64 -8.89
N VAL A 103 4.82 9.90 -7.64
CA VAL A 103 5.34 11.00 -6.82
C VAL A 103 5.85 10.43 -5.51
N LEU A 104 7.10 10.75 -5.19
CA LEU A 104 7.75 10.37 -3.95
C LEU A 104 7.71 11.52 -2.96
N PHE A 105 7.18 11.24 -1.78
CA PHE A 105 7.06 12.16 -0.67
C PHE A 105 8.25 12.05 0.27
N SER A 106 8.59 13.17 0.90
CA SER A 106 9.68 13.26 1.86
C SER A 106 9.34 14.26 2.95
N CYS A 107 9.80 14.00 4.18
CA CYS A 107 9.60 14.90 5.30
C CYS A 107 10.90 15.64 5.67
N LYS A 108 10.75 16.83 6.24
CA LYS A 108 11.85 17.60 6.81
C LYS A 108 12.42 16.87 8.03
N LYS A 109 13.64 17.23 8.42
CA LYS A 109 14.32 16.70 9.60
C LYS A 109 13.44 16.84 10.85
N GLY A 110 13.29 15.77 11.62
CA GLY A 110 12.43 15.71 12.82
C GLY A 110 11.01 15.23 12.56
N PHE A 111 10.63 15.01 11.30
CA PHE A 111 9.32 14.50 10.91
C PHE A 111 9.45 13.16 10.17
N THR A 112 8.42 12.33 10.27
CA THR A 112 8.26 11.06 9.54
C THR A 112 7.00 11.09 8.69
N LEU A 113 6.99 10.27 7.64
CA LEU A 113 5.79 10.05 6.82
C LEU A 113 4.78 9.20 7.59
N SER A 114 3.53 9.67 7.61
CA SER A 114 2.35 8.90 7.99
C SER A 114 1.56 8.59 6.73
N GLY A 115 1.67 7.36 6.24
CA GLY A 115 1.12 6.91 4.96
C GLY A 115 2.18 6.29 4.04
N HIS A 116 1.88 6.23 2.75
CA HIS A 116 2.78 5.65 1.74
C HIS A 116 3.72 6.73 1.20
N GLU A 117 5.01 6.41 1.10
CA GLU A 117 6.01 7.35 0.54
C GLU A 117 5.82 7.58 -0.96
N LEU A 118 5.35 6.57 -1.68
CA LEU A 118 5.14 6.59 -3.12
C LEU A 118 3.65 6.51 -3.42
N VAL A 119 3.16 7.48 -4.18
CA VAL A 119 1.77 7.52 -4.66
C VAL A 119 1.75 7.67 -6.17
N THR A 120 0.71 7.14 -6.81
CA THR A 120 0.63 7.07 -8.27
C THR A 120 -0.67 7.68 -8.76
N CYS A 121 -0.63 8.40 -9.89
CA CYS A 121 -1.84 8.92 -10.52
C CYS A 121 -2.71 7.76 -11.03
N SER A 122 -3.87 7.59 -10.40
CA SER A 122 -4.82 6.51 -10.71
C SER A 122 -5.69 6.83 -11.92
N GLU A 123 -6.45 5.84 -12.39
CA GLU A 123 -7.42 6.01 -13.48
C GLU A 123 -8.55 7.00 -13.14
N GLN A 124 -8.78 7.25 -11.84
CA GLN A 124 -9.81 8.14 -11.34
C GLN A 124 -9.38 9.61 -11.37
N GLY A 125 -8.16 9.92 -11.86
CA GLY A 125 -7.61 11.27 -11.86
C GLY A 125 -7.18 11.77 -10.47
N THR A 126 -7.02 10.85 -9.52
CA THR A 126 -6.54 11.13 -8.16
C THR A 126 -5.31 10.29 -7.82
N PHE A 127 -4.47 10.78 -6.90
CA PHE A 127 -3.35 10.00 -6.41
C PHE A 127 -3.80 8.86 -5.50
N SER A 128 -3.31 7.66 -5.78
CA SER A 128 -3.55 6.45 -4.99
C SER A 128 -2.23 5.70 -4.75
N PRO A 129 -1.91 5.31 -3.50
CA PRO A 129 -2.64 5.63 -2.26
C PRO A 129 -2.74 7.13 -2.00
N ALA A 130 -3.58 7.54 -1.03
CA ALA A 130 -3.71 8.95 -0.69
C ALA A 130 -2.36 9.56 -0.27
N PRO A 131 -2.07 10.83 -0.64
CA PRO A 131 -0.86 11.51 -0.24
C PRO A 131 -0.61 11.45 1.29
N PRO A 132 0.62 11.13 1.73
CA PRO A 132 0.94 11.03 3.15
C PRO A 132 1.03 12.41 3.82
N THR A 133 1.05 12.40 5.15
CA THR A 133 1.31 13.60 5.96
C THR A 133 2.63 13.46 6.72
N CYS A 134 3.28 14.59 7.01
CA CYS A 134 4.47 14.60 7.85
C CYS A 134 4.09 14.85 9.31
N VAL A 135 4.36 13.87 10.17
CA VAL A 135 4.11 13.94 11.62
C VAL A 135 5.43 13.99 12.38
N LEU A 136 5.41 14.56 13.59
CA LEU A 136 6.61 14.62 14.42
C LEU A 136 7.12 13.20 14.71
N VAL A 137 8.43 13.02 14.68
CA VAL A 137 9.04 11.74 15.06
C VAL A 137 8.91 11.55 16.56
N GLU A 138 8.29 10.45 16.96
CA GLU A 138 8.16 10.02 18.35
C GLU A 138 8.35 8.51 18.41
N CYS A 139 9.46 8.06 19.01
CA CYS A 139 9.70 6.64 19.22
C CYS A 139 9.03 6.17 20.50
N GLU A 140 8.33 5.04 20.43
CA GLU A 140 7.80 4.37 21.64
C GLU A 140 8.92 3.88 22.54
N ASP A 141 8.69 3.84 23.85
CA ASP A 141 9.67 3.38 24.82
C ASP A 141 10.12 1.93 24.52
N PRO A 142 11.44 1.66 24.40
CA PRO A 142 11.94 0.31 24.17
C PRO A 142 11.56 -0.64 25.31
N VAL A 143 10.79 -1.69 24.99
CA VAL A 143 10.46 -2.76 25.93
C VAL A 143 11.51 -3.87 25.83
N ILE A 144 12.45 -3.89 26.77
CA ILE A 144 13.50 -4.93 26.85
C ILE A 144 13.33 -5.73 28.15
N PRO A 145 12.84 -6.97 28.10
CA PRO A 145 12.71 -7.83 29.28
C PRO A 145 14.06 -8.05 29.96
N ASN A 146 14.07 -8.05 31.29
CA ASN A 146 15.28 -8.24 32.09
C ASN A 146 16.39 -7.20 31.83
N ALA A 147 16.03 -6.01 31.35
CA ALA A 147 16.91 -4.86 31.29
C ALA A 147 16.49 -3.77 32.29
N GLU A 148 17.42 -2.87 32.55
CA GLU A 148 17.25 -1.63 33.30
C GLU A 148 17.72 -0.45 32.43
N PHE A 149 16.98 0.65 32.48
CA PHE A 149 17.37 1.90 31.84
C PHE A 149 18.54 2.52 32.64
N VAL A 150 19.66 2.78 31.96
CA VAL A 150 20.87 3.31 32.61
C VAL A 150 21.13 4.79 32.29
N GLY A 151 20.53 5.33 31.24
CA GLY A 151 20.66 6.75 30.93
C GLY A 151 20.19 7.13 29.54
N GLY A 152 20.11 8.43 29.28
CA GLY A 152 19.67 8.98 28.00
C GLY A 152 18.46 9.90 28.13
N SER A 153 17.79 10.13 27.01
CA SER A 153 16.59 10.95 26.90
C SER A 153 15.42 10.28 27.63
N ARG A 154 14.54 11.07 28.28
CA ARG A 154 13.27 10.57 28.84
C ARG A 154 12.13 10.75 27.81
N PRO A 155 11.00 10.04 27.95
CA PRO A 155 9.86 10.21 27.06
C PRO A 155 9.27 11.63 27.17
N PRO A 156 8.73 12.20 26.08
CA PRO A 156 8.63 11.64 24.73
C PRO A 156 9.98 11.59 23.99
N HIS A 157 10.22 10.52 23.23
CA HIS A 157 11.49 10.30 22.52
C HIS A 157 11.46 10.86 21.10
N GLU A 158 11.97 12.08 20.94
CA GLU A 158 12.05 12.76 19.64
C GLU A 158 13.16 12.21 18.72
N TYR A 159 13.21 12.68 17.48
CA TYR A 159 14.25 12.34 16.52
C TYR A 159 15.68 12.55 17.08
N LEU A 160 16.54 11.54 16.93
CA LEU A 160 17.91 11.48 17.47
C LEU A 160 18.01 11.36 19.00
N ALA A 161 16.88 11.24 19.73
CA ALA A 161 16.89 10.86 21.14
C ALA A 161 17.70 9.57 21.31
N THR A 162 18.52 9.52 22.36
CA THR A 162 19.40 8.38 22.63
C THR A 162 19.10 7.83 24.01
N VAL A 163 18.89 6.53 24.09
CA VAL A 163 18.62 5.80 25.34
C VAL A 163 19.59 4.65 25.49
N GLN A 164 19.98 4.36 26.73
CA GLN A 164 20.89 3.29 27.07
C GLN A 164 20.25 2.34 28.07
N TYR A 165 20.42 1.05 27.79
CA TYR A 165 19.92 -0.04 28.62
C TYR A 165 21.05 -0.99 29.01
N ARG A 166 20.86 -1.66 30.14
CA ARG A 166 21.75 -2.71 30.65
C ARG A 166 20.92 -3.92 31.04
N CYS A 167 21.40 -5.13 30.77
CA CYS A 167 20.73 -6.32 31.28
C CYS A 167 20.92 -6.45 32.79
N LYS A 168 19.87 -6.88 33.51
CA LYS A 168 19.90 -7.19 34.94
C LYS A 168 20.89 -8.33 35.21
N ALA A 169 21.34 -8.45 36.46
CA ALA A 169 22.26 -9.50 36.88
C ALA A 169 21.75 -10.90 36.50
N GLY A 170 22.63 -11.74 35.95
CA GLY A 170 22.27 -13.07 35.45
C GLY A 170 21.76 -13.10 34.00
N PHE A 171 21.79 -11.96 33.29
CA PHE A 171 21.45 -11.89 31.86
C PHE A 171 22.58 -11.23 31.05
N THR A 172 22.79 -11.72 29.83
CA THR A 172 23.76 -11.20 28.85
C THR A 172 23.03 -10.46 27.73
N MET A 173 23.55 -9.31 27.32
CA MET A 173 22.99 -8.51 26.22
C MET A 173 23.44 -9.04 24.87
N THR A 174 22.48 -9.24 23.97
CA THR A 174 22.72 -9.48 22.54
C THR A 174 22.24 -8.26 21.76
N GLY A 175 23.17 -7.56 21.10
CA GLY A 175 22.90 -6.32 20.36
C GLY A 175 23.61 -5.11 20.98
N SER A 176 23.15 -3.90 20.64
CA SER A 176 23.69 -2.64 21.18
C SER A 176 22.98 -2.23 22.46
N SER A 177 23.74 -1.80 23.47
CA SER A 177 23.21 -1.20 24.70
C SER A 177 22.71 0.23 24.52
N SER A 178 23.09 0.89 23.41
CA SER A 178 22.66 2.25 23.07
C SER A 178 21.76 2.23 21.84
N LEU A 179 20.58 2.82 21.99
CA LEU A 179 19.57 2.96 20.95
C LEU A 179 19.37 4.42 20.60
N LYS A 180 19.16 4.71 19.33
CA LYS A 180 18.89 6.06 18.81
C LYS A 180 17.58 6.09 18.05
N CYS A 181 16.71 7.06 18.34
CA CYS A 181 15.44 7.20 17.65
C CYS A 181 15.66 7.65 16.21
N GLY A 182 15.28 6.80 15.26
CA GLY A 182 15.38 7.02 13.83
C GLY A 182 14.22 7.87 13.29
N MET A 183 14.35 8.29 12.02
CA MET A 183 13.34 9.10 11.34
C MET A 183 12.06 8.35 10.95
N ASN A 184 12.03 7.04 11.17
CA ASN A 184 10.90 6.15 10.85
C ASN A 184 10.13 5.73 12.11
N ASN A 185 10.23 6.49 13.21
CA ASN A 185 9.71 6.14 14.53
C ASN A 185 10.21 4.78 15.07
N ARG A 186 11.42 4.36 14.67
CA ARG A 186 12.03 3.11 15.14
C ARG A 186 13.40 3.37 15.74
N TRP A 187 13.72 2.59 16.77
CA TRP A 187 15.05 2.57 17.35
C TRP A 187 16.05 1.92 16.39
N SER A 188 17.20 2.56 16.26
CA SER A 188 18.35 2.05 15.51
C SER A 188 19.61 2.14 16.39
N PRO A 189 20.43 1.08 16.48
CA PRO A 189 20.22 -0.27 15.94
C PRO A 189 19.00 -0.98 16.55
N GLU A 190 18.65 -2.17 16.07
CA GLU A 190 17.49 -2.93 16.58
C GLU A 190 17.52 -3.12 18.10
N ILE A 191 16.34 -3.17 18.71
CA ILE A 191 16.17 -3.33 20.16
C ILE A 191 16.91 -4.59 20.65
N PRO A 192 17.86 -4.49 21.60
CA PRO A 192 18.67 -5.61 22.06
C PRO A 192 17.85 -6.61 22.88
N LYS A 193 18.35 -7.84 22.99
CA LYS A 193 17.72 -8.91 23.79
C LYS A 193 18.61 -9.29 24.96
N CYS A 194 18.03 -9.44 26.14
CA CYS A 194 18.71 -9.99 27.32
C CYS A 194 18.38 -11.48 27.45
N SER A 195 19.38 -12.35 27.27
CA SER A 195 19.25 -13.80 27.48
C SER A 195 19.88 -14.20 28.81
N SER A 196 19.35 -15.23 29.48
CA SER A 196 19.94 -15.72 30.73
C SER A 196 21.39 -16.13 30.45
N SER A 197 22.33 -15.56 31.21
CA SER A 197 23.72 -16.01 31.19
C SER A 197 23.71 -17.42 31.76
N GLY A 198 23.96 -18.43 30.92
CA GLY A 198 23.98 -19.85 31.27
C GLY A 198 25.10 -20.24 32.23
N HIS A 199 25.22 -19.55 33.36
CA HIS A 199 25.80 -20.12 34.57
C HIS A 199 24.77 -21.12 35.10
N GLY A 200 24.80 -22.32 34.52
CA GLY A 200 24.36 -23.49 35.25
C GLY A 200 25.02 -23.46 36.61
N LEU A 201 24.22 -23.57 37.65
CA LEU A 201 24.70 -23.99 38.96
C LEU A 201 25.40 -25.34 38.76
N VAL A 202 26.72 -25.35 38.51
CA VAL A 202 27.55 -26.52 38.81
C VAL A 202 27.77 -26.49 40.32
N GLY A 203 26.68 -26.69 41.06
CA GLY A 203 26.65 -26.90 42.49
C GLY A 203 26.49 -28.39 42.72
N GLY A 204 27.62 -29.07 42.92
CA GLY A 204 27.67 -30.50 43.18
C GLY A 204 29.08 -30.92 43.61
N VAL A 205 29.52 -30.43 44.77
CA VAL A 205 30.67 -31.00 45.49
C VAL A 205 30.32 -32.45 45.84
N VAL A 206 30.88 -33.42 45.12
CA VAL A 206 30.90 -34.81 45.59
C VAL A 206 31.93 -34.89 46.71
N GLY A 207 31.43 -34.76 47.94
CA GLY A 207 32.22 -34.88 49.16
C GLY A 207 32.96 -36.22 49.19
N GLY A 208 34.29 -36.13 49.30
CA GLY A 208 35.13 -37.28 49.59
C GLY A 208 34.82 -37.81 51.00
N LEU A 209 34.45 -39.08 51.08
CA LEU A 209 34.47 -39.84 52.32
C LEU A 209 35.92 -40.28 52.58
N VAL A 210 36.63 -39.53 53.42
CA VAL A 210 37.84 -40.01 54.09
C VAL A 210 37.36 -40.90 55.23
N SER A 211 37.36 -42.22 55.02
CA SER A 211 37.06 -43.20 56.05
C SER A 211 38.14 -43.17 57.13
N ILE A 212 37.84 -42.53 58.25
CA ILE A 212 38.63 -42.61 59.48
C ILE A 212 38.35 -43.98 60.11
N ALA A 213 39.26 -44.93 59.93
CA ALA A 213 39.25 -46.18 60.71
C ALA A 213 39.76 -45.87 62.12
N VAL A 214 38.84 -45.72 63.07
CA VAL A 214 39.14 -45.59 64.50
C VAL A 214 39.63 -46.93 65.02
N LEU A 215 40.86 -46.93 65.51
CA LEU A 215 41.51 -48.00 66.27
C LEU A 215 40.67 -48.36 67.50
N VAL A 216 40.12 -49.58 67.55
CA VAL A 216 39.60 -50.18 68.78
C VAL A 216 40.73 -51.02 69.38
N VAL A 217 41.39 -50.45 70.39
CA VAL A 217 42.26 -51.19 71.31
C VAL A 217 41.46 -51.36 72.59
N GLN A 218 41.10 -52.61 72.92
CA GLN A 218 40.89 -53.01 74.31
C GLN A 218 41.65 -54.32 74.57
N PHE A 219 42.72 -54.17 75.35
CA PHE A 219 43.42 -55.21 76.09
C PHE A 219 42.58 -55.66 77.30
N PHE A 220 42.71 -56.94 77.69
CA PHE A 220 42.91 -57.51 79.04
C PHE A 220 42.53 -59.01 79.00
N TRP A 221 43.47 -59.95 78.80
CA TRP A 221 44.32 -60.68 79.78
C TRP A 221 43.57 -61.65 80.72
N MET A 222 43.58 -62.94 80.39
CA MET A 222 43.99 -64.09 81.23
C MET A 222 43.96 -65.39 80.40
#